data_AF-A0A1F4K6U6-F1
#
_entry.id   AF-A0A1F4K6U6-F1
#
_cell.length_a   1.000
_cell.length_b   1.000
_cell.length_c   1.000
_cell.angle_alpha   90.00
_cell.angle_beta   90.00
_cell.angle_gamma   90.00
#
_symmetry.space_group_name_H-M   'P 1'
#
loop_
_entity.id
_entity.type
_entity.pdbx_description
1 polymer ?
#
loop_
_entity_poly.entity_id
_entity_poly.type
_entity_poly.pdbx_seq_one_letter_code
_entity_poly.pdbx_strand_id
1 'polypeptide(L)'
;MERCPACRARLADAEICTRCGTDFSTSRRAERQAQGLAHIAVRQLCLGQTMQAAATADAATHLASPLLALAVMETIRRRGAVHSTDVEDPRQEF
;
A
#
# COMPACT_ATOMS: atom_id res chain seq x y z
N MET A 1 10.34 -3.52 -26.72
CA MET A 1 9.90 -4.92 -26.52
C MET A 1 8.38 -4.94 -26.55
N GLU A 2 7.77 -5.36 -27.66
CA GLU A 2 6.30 -5.38 -27.79
C GLU A 2 5.73 -6.62 -27.09
N ARG A 3 4.88 -6.41 -26.08
CA ARG A 3 4.17 -7.50 -25.40
C ARG A 3 3.02 -7.99 -26.30
N CYS A 4 2.79 -9.30 -26.35
CA CYS A 4 1.68 -9.83 -27.15
C CYS A 4 0.31 -9.32 -26.65
N PRO A 5 -0.74 -9.33 -27.49
CA PRO A 5 -2.06 -8.85 -27.10
C PRO A 5 -2.63 -9.53 -25.85
N ALA A 6 -2.33 -10.81 -25.61
CA ALA A 6 -2.75 -11.52 -24.40
C ALA A 6 -1.95 -11.07 -23.15
N CYS A 7 -0.65 -10.83 -23.33
CA CYS A 7 0.24 -10.26 -22.32
C CYS A 7 -0.14 -8.80 -22.01
N ARG A 8 -0.75 -8.06 -22.96
CA ARG A 8 -1.38 -6.73 -22.76
C ARG A 8 -2.78 -6.81 -22.15
N ALA A 9 -3.58 -7.81 -22.51
CA ALA A 9 -4.96 -7.98 -22.05
C ALA A 9 -5.09 -8.51 -20.61
N ARG A 10 -3.98 -8.60 -19.86
CA ARG A 10 -3.92 -9.09 -18.47
C ARG A 10 -4.52 -10.50 -18.34
N LEU A 11 -3.72 -11.54 -18.58
CA LEU A 11 -4.04 -12.87 -18.06
C LEU A 11 -4.02 -12.78 -16.53
N ALA A 12 -5.19 -12.59 -15.94
CA ALA A 12 -5.35 -12.21 -14.53
C ALA A 12 -4.78 -13.27 -13.55
N ASP A 13 -4.66 -14.53 -13.99
CA ASP A 13 -4.34 -15.64 -13.09
C ASP A 13 -3.18 -16.56 -13.50
N ALA A 14 -2.53 -16.35 -14.65
CA ALA A 14 -1.39 -17.19 -15.04
C ALA A 14 -0.05 -16.54 -14.66
N GLU A 15 0.86 -17.33 -14.08
CA GLU A 15 2.25 -16.92 -13.84
C GLU A 15 3.06 -16.87 -15.15
N ILE A 16 2.66 -17.65 -16.16
CA ILE A 16 3.31 -17.69 -17.48
C ILE A 16 2.25 -17.45 -18.55
N CYS A 17 2.53 -16.60 -19.53
CA CYS A 17 1.64 -16.49 -20.67
C CYS A 17 1.72 -17.73 -21.56
N THR A 18 0.59 -18.38 -21.77
CA THR A 18 0.46 -19.54 -22.68
C THR A 18 0.74 -19.22 -24.15
N ARG A 19 0.72 -17.94 -24.55
CA ARG A 19 0.95 -17.48 -25.94
C ARG A 19 2.35 -16.96 -26.17
N CYS A 20 2.86 -16.13 -25.26
CA CYS A 20 4.14 -15.43 -25.42
C CYS A 20 5.29 -16.04 -24.60
N GLY A 21 4.99 -17.00 -23.70
CA GLY A 21 5.98 -17.62 -22.82
C GLY A 21 6.57 -16.66 -21.78
N THR A 22 6.13 -15.40 -21.73
CA THR A 22 6.61 -14.42 -20.76
C THR A 22 6.22 -14.83 -19.36
N ASP A 23 7.22 -14.82 -18.48
CA ASP A 23 7.10 -15.10 -17.07
C ASP A 23 6.72 -13.81 -16.31
N PHE A 24 5.58 -13.87 -15.60
CA PHE A 24 5.07 -12.84 -14.70
C PHE A 24 5.18 -13.25 -13.24
N SER A 25 5.70 -14.44 -12.92
CA SER A 25 5.76 -15.01 -11.57
C SER A 25 6.34 -14.03 -10.54
N THR A 26 7.46 -13.38 -10.88
CA THR A 26 8.11 -12.37 -10.02
C THR A 26 7.22 -11.16 -9.78
N SER A 27 6.63 -10.57 -10.84
CA SER A 27 5.72 -9.43 -10.70
C SER A 27 4.49 -9.78 -9.87
N ARG A 28 3.91 -10.98 -10.09
CA ARG A 28 2.75 -11.45 -9.31
C ARG A 28 3.10 -11.78 -7.87
N ARG A 29 4.31 -12.27 -7.60
CA ARG A 29 4.79 -12.46 -6.23
C ARG A 29 4.89 -11.13 -5.50
N ALA A 30 5.44 -10.10 -6.16
CA ALA A 30 5.51 -8.75 -5.61
C ALA A 30 4.11 -8.18 -5.33
N GLU A 31 3.15 -8.34 -6.25
CA GLU A 31 1.75 -7.92 -6.06
C GLU A 31 1.08 -8.62 -4.86
N ARG A 32 1.23 -9.95 -4.73
CA ARG A 32 0.70 -10.71 -3.59
C ARG A 32 1.31 -10.26 -2.27
N GLN A 33 2.62 -10.02 -2.25
CA GLN A 33 3.33 -9.51 -1.06
C GLN A 33 2.85 -8.11 -0.69
N ALA A 34 2.70 -7.21 -1.66
CA ALA A 34 2.18 -5.87 -1.45
C ALA A 34 0.75 -5.88 -0.89
N GLN A 35 -0.12 -6.77 -1.38
CA GLN A 35 -1.47 -6.95 -0.84
C GLN A 35 -1.43 -7.40 0.62
N GLY A 36 -0.62 -8.40 0.95
CA GLY A 36 -0.45 -8.87 2.32
C GLY A 36 0.01 -7.75 3.27
N LEU A 37 1.01 -6.97 2.85
CA LEU A 37 1.49 -5.81 3.61
C LEU A 37 0.41 -4.73 3.77
N ALA A 38 -0.38 -4.47 2.73
CA ALA A 38 -1.49 -3.52 2.81
C ALA A 38 -2.53 -3.94 3.86
N HIS A 39 -2.86 -5.22 3.95
CA HIS A 39 -3.75 -5.74 4.99
C HIS A 39 -3.16 -5.58 6.40
N ILE A 40 -1.86 -5.84 6.56
CA ILE A 40 -1.16 -5.64 7.85
C ILE A 40 -1.18 -4.15 8.23
N ALA A 41 -0.92 -3.25 7.29
CA ALA A 41 -0.94 -1.81 7.50
C ALA A 41 -2.32 -1.32 7.96
N VAL A 42 -3.41 -1.82 7.37
CA VAL A 42 -4.78 -1.56 7.82
C VAL A 42 -4.98 -2.03 9.26
N ARG A 43 -4.56 -3.26 9.58
CA ARG A 43 -4.68 -3.81 10.94
C ARG A 43 -3.93 -2.95 11.96
N GLN A 44 -2.70 -2.55 11.67
CA GLN A 44 -1.91 -1.66 12.53
C GLN A 44 -2.60 -0.30 12.71
N LEU A 45 -3.18 0.25 11.65
CA LEU A 45 -3.94 1.50 11.72
C LEU A 45 -5.18 1.38 12.63
N CYS A 46 -5.90 0.26 12.55
CA CYS A 46 -7.03 -0.04 13.43
C CYS A 46 -6.61 -0.18 14.90
N LEU A 47 -5.38 -0.65 15.16
CA LEU A 47 -4.78 -0.73 16.49
C LEU A 47 -4.16 0.59 16.97
N GLY A 48 -4.27 1.68 16.21
CA GLY A 48 -3.69 2.98 16.54
C GLY A 48 -2.17 3.08 16.34
N GLN A 49 -1.54 2.06 15.75
CA GLN A 49 -0.10 1.99 15.53
C GLN A 49 0.29 2.76 14.26
N THR A 50 0.08 4.09 14.25
CA THR A 50 0.20 4.94 13.06
C THR A 50 1.58 4.90 12.40
N MET A 51 2.67 4.92 13.17
CA MET A 51 4.04 4.83 12.64
C MET A 51 4.32 3.49 11.96
N GLN A 52 3.87 2.38 12.56
CA GLN A 52 4.06 1.04 11.99
C GLN A 52 3.18 0.84 10.75
N ALA A 53 1.95 1.36 10.79
CA ALA A 53 1.03 1.34 9.65
C ALA A 53 1.60 2.12 8.46
N ALA A 54 2.21 3.29 8.70
CA ALA A 54 2.87 4.07 7.65
C ALA A 54 4.05 3.31 7.03
N ALA A 55 4.96 2.79 7.86
CA ALA A 55 6.11 2.03 7.37
C ALA A 55 5.71 0.78 6.58
N THR A 56 4.66 0.07 7.04
CA THR A 56 4.19 -1.14 6.36
C THR A 56 3.45 -0.81 5.06
N ALA A 57 2.69 0.28 5.02
CA ALA A 57 2.07 0.78 3.80
C ALA A 57 3.11 1.24 2.77
N ASP A 58 4.17 1.92 3.22
CA ASP A 58 5.27 2.36 2.37
C ASP A 58 6.02 1.17 1.74
N ALA A 59 6.34 0.16 2.56
CA ALA A 59 6.90 -1.10 2.08
C ALA A 59 5.99 -1.80 1.05
N ALA A 60 4.67 -1.78 1.25
CA ALA A 60 3.72 -2.29 0.28
C ALA A 60 3.81 -1.52 -1.05
N THR A 61 3.83 -0.17 -1.00
CA THR A 61 3.89 0.70 -2.18
C THR A 61 5.19 0.56 -2.98
N HIS A 62 6.30 0.19 -2.32
CA HIS A 62 7.57 -0.11 -2.97
C HIS A 62 7.55 -1.42 -3.79
N LEU A 63 6.70 -2.38 -3.44
CA LEU A 63 6.53 -3.65 -4.15
C LEU A 63 5.53 -3.54 -5.31
N ALA A 64 4.38 -2.93 -5.05
CA ALA A 64 3.34 -2.61 -6.02
C ALA A 64 2.48 -1.48 -5.47
N SER A 65 1.56 -0.89 -6.23
CA SER A 65 0.68 0.18 -5.73
C SER A 65 -0.74 -0.29 -5.40
N PRO A 66 -0.97 -1.09 -4.34
CA PRO A 66 -2.33 -1.48 -3.97
C PRO A 66 -3.09 -0.27 -3.42
N LEU A 67 -4.34 -0.11 -3.86
CA LEU A 67 -5.22 0.99 -3.42
C LEU A 67 -5.34 1.08 -1.90
N LEU A 68 -5.33 -0.07 -1.21
CA LEU A 68 -5.38 -0.15 0.25
C LEU A 68 -4.18 0.52 0.94
N ALA A 69 -2.96 0.33 0.45
CA ALA A 69 -1.77 0.95 1.07
C ALA A 69 -1.79 2.48 0.88
N LEU A 70 -2.20 2.94 -0.31
CA LEU A 70 -2.38 4.37 -0.58
C LEU A 70 -3.45 4.99 0.34
N ALA A 71 -4.58 4.29 0.54
CA ALA A 71 -5.63 4.73 1.44
C ALA A 71 -5.18 4.79 2.90
N VAL A 72 -4.36 3.85 3.36
CA VAL A 72 -3.76 3.89 4.71
C VAL A 72 -2.88 5.12 4.87
N MET A 73 -1.98 5.40 3.92
CA MET A 73 -1.11 6.58 3.97
C MET A 73 -1.91 7.90 3.95
N GLU A 74 -2.94 8.00 3.10
CA GLU A 74 -3.86 9.14 3.08
C GLU A 74 -4.55 9.35 4.43
N THR A 75 -5.05 8.26 5.02
CA THR A 75 -5.75 8.31 6.31
C THR A 75 -4.83 8.77 7.43
N ILE A 76 -3.60 8.26 7.46
CA ILE A 76 -2.57 8.68 8.44
C ILE A 76 -2.25 10.17 8.25
N ARG A 77 -2.07 10.63 7.01
CA ARG A 77 -1.81 12.05 6.72
C ARG A 77 -2.93 12.96 7.22
N ARG A 78 -4.20 12.57 6.99
CA ARG A 78 -5.37 13.31 7.49
C ARG A 78 -5.43 13.34 9.01
N ARG A 79 -5.15 12.21 9.68
CA ARG A 79 -5.10 12.16 11.16
C ARG A 79 -3.99 13.03 11.73
N GLY A 80 -2.81 13.05 11.08
CA GLY A 80 -1.70 13.92 11.48
C GLY A 80 -2.04 15.42 11.34
N ALA A 81 -2.77 15.81 10.30
CA ALA A 81 -3.23 17.19 10.12
C ALA A 81 -4.31 17.62 11.14
N VAL A 82 -5.08 16.68 11.68
CA VAL A 82 -6.09 16.94 12.70
C VAL A 82 -5.49 17.00 14.11
N HIS A 83 -4.37 16.31 14.38
CA HIS A 83 -3.71 16.34 15.69
C HIS A 83 -2.77 17.54 15.92
N SER A 84 -2.53 18.38 14.91
CA SER A 84 -1.73 19.61 15.03
C SER A 84 -2.52 20.84 15.51
N THR A 85 -3.82 20.72 15.76
CA THR A 85 -4.65 21.83 16.25
C THR A 85 -4.97 21.79 17.74
N ASP A 86 -4.58 20.73 18.47
CA ASP A 86 -4.88 20.57 19.90
C ASP A 86 -3.59 20.59 20.76
N VAL A 87 -2.70 21.55 20.53
CA VAL A 87 -1.74 21.98 21.55
C VAL A 87 -2.25 23.28 22.13
N GLU A 88 -3.20 23.16 23.06
CA GLU A 88 -3.59 24.25 23.94
C GLU A 88 -2.37 24.72 24.75
N ASP A 89 -2.17 26.03 24.68
CA ASP A 89 -1.18 26.84 25.35
C ASP A 89 -1.29 26.73 26.87
N PRO A 90 -0.25 26.30 27.62
CA PRO A 90 -0.27 26.30 29.08
C PRO A 90 0.12 27.67 29.67
N ARG A 91 -0.18 28.79 28.98
CA ARG A 91 -0.03 30.14 29.53
C ARG A 91 -1.38 30.82 29.69
N GLN A 92 -2.04 30.57 30.80
CA GLN A 92 -2.72 31.58 31.62
C GLN A 92 -3.58 30.87 32.67
N GLU A 93 -3.11 30.85 33.92
CA GLU A 93 -3.92 31.29 35.06
C GLU A 93 -3.09 31.31 36.35
N PHE A 94 -3.07 32.51 36.97
CA PHE A 94 -2.54 32.97 38.26
C PHE A 94 -1.04 33.29 38.40
#